data_AF-A0A6G2FVH1-F1
#
_entry.id   AF-A0A6G2FVH1-F1
#
_cell.length_a   1.000
_cell.length_b   1.000
_cell.length_c   1.000
_cell.angle_alpha   90.00
_cell.angle_beta   90.00
_cell.angle_gamma   90.00
#
_symmetry.space_group_name_H-M   'P 1'
#
loop_
_entity.id
_entity.type
_entity.pdbx_description
1 polymer ?
#
loop_
_entity_poly.entity_id
_entity_poly.type
_entity_poly.pdbx_seq_one_letter_code
_entity_poly.pdbx_strand_id
1 'polypeptide(L)' 'MVATFTTVRNLTVVVWTLYPIVWILAPTGLGLLLPDTQVLVLTYLDLVSKVGFVVVAVGGLQSVRSLESARITAESAD' A
#
# COMPACT_ATOMS: atom_id res chain seq x y z
N MET A 1 3.82 16.21 -4.51
CA MET A 1 2.50 15.78 -4.02
C MET A 1 1.77 14.83 -4.98
N VAL A 2 1.65 15.14 -6.28
CA VAL A 2 0.98 14.26 -7.27
C VAL A 2 1.65 12.88 -7.42
N ALA A 3 2.99 12.82 -7.40
CA ALA A 3 3.74 11.57 -7.51
C ALA A 3 3.46 10.61 -6.33
N THR A 4 3.53 11.11 -5.09
CA THR A 4 3.23 10.34 -3.88
C THR A 4 1.80 9.80 -3.87
N PHE A 5 0.83 10.64 -4.25
CA PHE A 5 -0.58 10.23 -4.36
C PHE A 5 -0.74 9.11 -5.40
N THR A 6 -0.09 9.24 -6.56
CA THR A 6 -0.14 8.23 -7.62
C THR A 6 0.45 6.90 -7.16
N THR A 7 1.54 6.91 -6.40
CA THR A 7 2.15 5.70 -5.84
C THR A 7 1.21 5.01 -4.84
N VAL A 8 0.65 5.75 -3.88
CA VAL A 8 -0.29 5.19 -2.90
C VAL A 8 -1.52 4.63 -3.61
N ARG A 9 -2.11 5.39 -4.54
CA ARG A 9 -3.27 4.95 -5.32
C ARG A 9 -2.98 3.66 -6.09
N ASN A 10 -1.87 3.60 -6.82
CA ASN A 10 -1.52 2.43 -7.61
C ASN A 10 -1.30 1.21 -6.71
N LEU A 11 -0.64 1.37 -5.57
CA LEU A 11 -0.46 0.29 -4.59
C LEU A 11 -1.81 -0.20 -4.06
N THR A 12 -2.70 0.71 -3.64
CA THR A 12 -4.04 0.35 -3.16
C THR A 12 -4.82 -0.38 -4.24
N VAL A 13 -4.88 0.14 -5.48
CA VAL A 13 -5.60 -0.51 -6.57
C VAL A 13 -5.08 -1.92 -6.82
N VAL A 14 -3.77 -2.10 -6.94
CA VAL A 14 -3.17 -3.43 -7.20
C VAL A 14 -3.52 -4.40 -6.08
N VAL A 15 -3.25 -4.03 -4.82
CA VAL A 15 -3.54 -4.88 -3.66
C VAL A 15 -5.03 -5.25 -3.58
N TRP A 16 -5.91 -4.27 -3.76
CA TRP A 16 -7.34 -4.48 -3.62
C TRP A 16 -7.92 -5.31 -4.76
N THR A 17 -7.35 -5.25 -5.96
CA THR A 17 -7.75 -6.15 -7.07
C THR A 17 -7.24 -7.57 -6.88
N LEU A 18 -6.14 -7.79 -6.14
CA LEU A 18 -5.63 -9.13 -5.86
C LEU A 18 -6.52 -9.92 -4.90
N TYR A 19 -7.14 -9.28 -3.90
CA TYR A 19 -8.05 -9.97 -2.97
C TYR A 19 -9.20 -10.73 -3.66
N PRO A 20 -10.02 -10.11 -4.54
CA PRO A 20 -11.09 -10.83 -5.24
C PRO A 20 -10.54 -11.88 -6.20
N ILE A 21 -9.37 -11.69 -6.80
CA ILE A 21 -8.72 -12.73 -7.63
C ILE A 21 -8.42 -13.96 -6.77
N VAL A 22 -7.77 -13.78 -5.60
CA VAL A 22 -7.48 -14.89 -4.68
C VAL A 22 -8.77 -15.55 -4.19
N TRP A 23 -9.81 -14.76 -3.90
CA TRP A 23 -11.10 -15.28 -3.48
C TRP A 23 -11.77 -16.14 -4.55
N ILE A 24 -11.72 -15.73 -5.82
CA ILE A 24 -12.24 -16.52 -6.95
C ILE A 24 -11.46 -17.83 -7.09
N LEU A 25 -10.14 -17.83 -6.86
CA LEU A 25 -9.30 -19.02 -6.97
C LEU A 25 -9.42 -19.96 -5.77
N ALA A 26 -9.87 -19.47 -4.61
CA ALA A 26 -10.04 -20.23 -3.38
C ALA A 26 -11.07 -21.37 -3.52
N PRO A 27 -11.09 -22.34 -2.58
CA PRO A 27 -12.14 -23.36 -2.44
C PRO A 27 -13.57 -22.82 -2.45
N THR A 28 -13.78 -21.60 -1.96
CA THR A 28 -15.09 -20.94 -1.97
C THR A 28 -15.54 -20.43 -3.33
N GLY A 29 -14.63 -20.36 -4.31
CA GLY A 29 -14.90 -19.96 -5.69
C GLY A 29 -14.75 -21.14 -6.66
N LEU A 30 -13.64 -21.18 -7.40
CA LEU A 30 -13.33 -22.20 -8.40
C LEU A 30 -12.63 -23.43 -7.82
N GLY A 31 -12.10 -23.36 -6.60
CA GLY A 31 -11.42 -24.48 -5.94
C GLY A 31 -10.07 -24.87 -6.54
N LEU A 32 -9.36 -23.91 -7.13
CA LEU A 32 -8.03 -24.14 -7.71
C LEU A 32 -6.91 -24.08 -6.67
N LEU A 33 -7.11 -23.38 -5.55
CA LEU A 33 -6.17 -23.33 -4.44
C LEU A 33 -6.50 -24.40 -3.40
N LEU A 34 -5.46 -25.06 -2.88
CA LEU A 34 -5.58 -25.87 -1.67
C LEU A 34 -5.80 -24.96 -0.45
N PRO A 35 -6.45 -25.43 0.63
CA PRO A 35 -6.72 -24.63 1.82
C PRO A 35 -5.47 -23.97 2.43
N ASP A 36 -4.38 -24.74 2.57
CA ASP A 36 -3.12 -24.23 3.14
C ASP A 36 -2.49 -23.17 2.23
N THR A 37 -2.58 -23.35 0.90
CA THR A 37 -2.11 -22.38 -0.09
C THR A 37 -2.92 -21.09 -0.03
N GLN A 38 -4.24 -21.17 0.13
CA GLN A 38 -5.09 -19.99 0.30
C GLN A 38 -4.64 -19.18 1.52
N VAL A 39 -4.43 -19.83 2.67
CA VAL A 39 -3.99 -19.15 3.89
C VAL A 39 -2.64 -18.48 3.67
N LEU A 40 -1.69 -19.17 3.03
CA LEU A 40 -0.37 -18.61 2.72
C LEU A 40 -0.45 -17.39 1.80
N VAL A 41 -1.23 -17.48 0.71
CA VAL A 41 -1.41 -16.39 -0.26
C VAL A 41 -2.07 -15.17 0.40
N LEU A 42 -3.14 -15.38 1.16
CA LEU A 42 -3.81 -14.29 1.88
C LEU A 42 -2.90 -13.66 2.93
N THR A 43 -2.14 -14.47 3.68
CA THR A 43 -1.19 -13.97 4.68
C THR A 43 -0.10 -13.12 4.02
N TYR A 44 0.43 -13.57 2.88
CA TYR A 44 1.44 -12.81 2.14
C TYR A 44 0.86 -11.52 1.55
N LEU A 45 -0.37 -11.58 1.02
CA LEU A 45 -1.09 -10.41 0.52
C LEU A 45 -1.36 -9.39 1.64
N ASP A 46 -1.77 -9.85 2.82
CA ASP A 46 -1.94 -9.04 4.02
C ASP A 46 -0.63 -8.37 4.46
N LEU A 47 0.47 -9.12 4.42
CA LEU A 47 1.80 -8.59 4.76
C LEU A 47 2.21 -7.48 3.79
N VAL A 48 2.14 -7.74 2.48
CA VAL A 48 2.53 -6.77 1.44
C VAL A 48 1.60 -5.56 1.47
N SER A 49 0.29 -5.77 1.62
CA SER A 49 -0.68 -4.68 1.66
C SER A 49 -0.50 -3.77 2.87
N LYS A 50 -0.24 -4.32 4.05
CA LYS A 50 -0.07 -3.53 5.28
C LYS A 50 1.32 -2.91 5.35
N VAL A 51 2.38 -3.71 5.24
CA VAL A 51 3.76 -3.23 5.37
C VAL A 51 4.12 -2.32 4.20
N GLY A 52 3.79 -2.72 2.97
CA GLY A 52 4.04 -1.91 1.78
C GLY A 52 3.31 -0.57 1.83
N PHE A 53 2.05 -0.56 2.28
CA PHE A 53 1.31 0.69 2.46
C PHE A 53 1.95 1.59 3.52
N VAL A 54 2.37 1.04 4.67
CA VAL A 54 3.03 1.83 5.73
C VAL A 54 4.34 2.44 5.23
N VAL A 55 5.17 1.69 4.51
CA VAL A 55 6.43 2.21 3.95
C VAL A 55 6.17 3.39 3.01
N VAL A 56 5.21 3.26 2.10
CA VAL A 56 4.87 4.35 1.17
C VAL A 56 4.24 5.55 1.91
N ALA A 57 3.37 5.30 2.89
CA ALA A 57 2.71 6.33 3.67
C ALA A 57 3.71 7.16 4.50
N VAL A 58 4.66 6.49 5.17
CA VAL A 58 5.72 7.16 5.94
C VAL A 58 6.60 8.00 5.03
N GLY A 59 6.99 7.47 3.86
CA GLY A 59 7.75 8.24 2.87
C GLY A 59 7.02 9.51 2.41
N GLY A 60 5.71 9.41 2.20
CA GLY A 60 4.87 10.57 1.87
C GLY A 60 4.81 11.61 2.99
N LEU A 61 4.69 11.17 4.24
CA LEU A 61 4.66 12.05 5.41
C LEU A 61 5.98 12.82 5.59
N GLN A 62 7.12 12.14 5.41
CA GLN A 62 8.44 12.78 5.48
C GLN A 62 8.62 13.87 4.42
N SER A 63 8.10 13.64 3.21
CA SER A 63 8.11 14.66 2.15
C SER A 63 7.27 15.88 2.49
N VAL A 64 6.15 15.73 3.21
CA VAL A 64 5.34 16.88 3.63
C VAL A 64 6.06 17.66 4.73
N ARG A 65 6.62 16.95 5.72
CA ARG A 65 7.38 17.57 6.81
C ARG A 65 8.61 18.33 6.35
N SER A 66 9.35 17.80 5.37
CA SER A 66 10.54 18.50 4.87
C SER A 66 10.20 19.82 4.18
N LEU A 67 9.08 19.88 3.46
CA LEU A 67 8.58 21.11 2.83
C LEU A 67 8.09 22.12 3.87
N GLU A 68 7.42 21.66 4.92
CA GLU A 68 7.01 22.51 6.04
C GLU A 68 8.21 23.11 6.76
N SER A 69 9.22 22.31 7.11
CA SER A 69 10.46 22.80 7.71
C SER A 69 11.18 23.82 6.83
N ALA A 70 11.28 23.57 5.52
CA ALA A 70 11.88 24.53 4.59
C ALA A 70 11.11 25.85 4.51
N ARG A 71 9.77 25.81 4.56
CA ARG A 71 8.92 27.01 4.60
C ARG A 71 9.17 27.83 5.87
N ILE A 72 9.23 27.19 7.03
CA ILE A 72 9.48 27.87 8.32
C ILE A 72 10.84 28.57 8.31
N THR A 73 11.88 27.91 7.78
CA THR A 73 13.21 28.52 7.67
C THR A 73 13.22 29.75 6.76
N ALA A 74 12.51 29.72 5.63
CA ALA A 74 12.40 30.86 4.73
C ALA A 74 11.71 32.06 5.40
N GLU A 75 10.61 31.82 6.13
CA GLU A 75 9.86 32.88 6.83
C GLU A 75 10.65 33.50 8.00
N SER A 76 11.60 32.77 8.60
CA SER A 76 12.46 33.28 9.68
C SER A 76 13.68 34.07 9.20
N ALA A 77 13.98 34.04 7.90
CA ALA A 77 15.13 34.72 7.30
C ALA A 77 14.78 36.11 6.73
N ASP A 78 13.49 36.41 6.61
CA ASP A 78 12.92 37.71 6.24
C ASP A 78 12.60 38.55 7.50
#